data_AF-A0A5K0X438-F1
#
_entry.id   AF-A0A5K0X438-F1
#
_cell.length_a   1.000
_cell.length_b   1.000
_cell.length_c   1.000
_cell.angle_alpha   90.00
_cell.angle_beta   90.00
_cell.angle_gamma   90.00
#
_symmetry.space_group_name_H-M   'P 1'
#
loop_
_entity.id
_entity.type
_entity.pdbx_description
1 polymer ?
#
loop_
_entity_poly.entity_id
_entity_poly.type
_entity_poly.pdbx_seq_one_letter_code
_entity_poly.pdbx_strand_id
1 'polypeptide(L)' 'VNLVDWLKVMVGSRRFEEVVDPNIETRPPTRALKRSLLVALRCVDPDSDKRPKMGQVVRMLEAEEFPLRE' A
#
# COMPACT_ATOMS: atom_id res chain seq x y z
N VAL A 1 6.72 -4.79 -18.48
CA VAL A 1 5.99 -3.93 -17.51
C VAL A 1 5.73 -4.77 -16.27
N ASN A 2 6.33 -4.43 -15.13
CA ASN A 2 6.14 -5.14 -13.87
C ASN A 2 5.11 -4.38 -13.02
N LEU A 3 4.14 -5.10 -12.44
CA LEU A 3 3.09 -4.52 -11.59
C LEU A 3 3.67 -3.73 -10.41
N VAL A 4 4.73 -4.24 -9.79
CA VAL A 4 5.38 -3.60 -8.64
C VAL A 4 6.01 -2.27 -9.04
N ASP A 5 6.67 -2.21 -10.20
CA ASP A 5 7.31 -0.98 -10.66
C ASP A 5 6.29 0.07 -11.12
N TRP A 6 5.20 -0.37 -11.75
CA TRP A 6 4.05 0.50 -12.02
C TRP A 6 3.48 1.07 -10.72
N LEU A 7 3.25 0.22 -9.71
CA LEU A 7 2.69 0.65 -8.42
C LEU A 7 3.56 1.68 -7.71
N LYS A 8 4.89 1.50 -7.72
CA LYS A 8 5.85 2.48 -7.17
C LYS A 8 5.72 3.84 -7.84
N VAL A 9 5.58 3.88 -9.17
CA VAL A 9 5.36 5.13 -9.92
C VAL A 9 4.04 5.78 -9.52
N MET A 10 2.94 5.03 -9.45
CA MET A 10 1.63 5.57 -9.07
C MET A 10 1.64 6.17 -7.67
N VAL A 11 2.21 5.46 -6.68
CA VAL A 11 2.32 5.93 -5.30
C VAL A 11 3.26 7.13 -5.19
N GLY A 12 4.43 7.08 -5.85
CA GLY A 12 5.42 8.17 -5.85
C GLY A 12 4.91 9.45 -6.51
N SER A 13 4.08 9.33 -7.56
CA SER A 13 3.41 10.46 -8.20
C SER A 13 2.13 10.91 -7.48
N ARG A 14 1.82 10.38 -6.29
CA ARG A 14 0.60 10.68 -5.52
C ARG A 14 -0.71 10.34 -6.25
N ARG A 15 -0.66 9.44 -7.25
CA ARG A 15 -1.79 8.94 -8.05
C ARG A 15 -2.35 7.63 -7.48
N PHE A 16 -2.46 7.54 -6.15
CA PHE A 16 -2.90 6.32 -5.47
C PHE A 16 -4.38 5.96 -5.77
N GLU A 17 -5.21 6.96 -6.06
CA GLU A 17 -6.62 6.77 -6.40
C GLU A 17 -6.84 6.06 -7.76
N GLU A 18 -5.88 6.17 -8.68
CA GLU A 18 -5.90 5.50 -10.00
C GLU A 18 -5.51 4.01 -9.91
N VAL A 19 -5.05 3.56 -8.73
CA VAL A 19 -4.69 2.16 -8.50
C VAL A 19 -5.91 1.29 -8.16
N VAL A 20 -7.02 1.92 -7.76
CA VAL A 20 -8.24 1.23 -7.36
C VAL A 20 -8.85 0.49 -8.56
N ASP A 21 -9.21 -0.77 -8.36
CA ASP A 21 -9.90 -1.57 -9.38
C ASP A 21 -11.22 -0.88 -9.78
N PRO A 22 -11.47 -0.63 -11.07
CA PRO A 22 -12.71 0.01 -11.53
C PRO A 22 -13.97 -0.82 -11.24
N ASN A 23 -13.85 -2.13 -10.98
CA ASN A 23 -14.96 -3.02 -10.67
C ASN A 23 -15.30 -3.05 -9.17
N ILE A 24 -14.56 -2.31 -8.31
CA ILE A 24 -14.89 -2.26 -6.89
C ILE A 24 -16.18 -1.44 -6.69
N GLU A 25 -17.24 -2.10 -6.22
CA GLU A 25 -18.56 -1.46 -6.09
C GLU A 25 -18.54 -0.26 -5.12
N THR A 26 -17.91 -0.46 -3.96
CA THR A 26 -17.76 0.59 -2.96
C THR A 26 -16.30 1.02 -2.91
N ARG A 27 -16.06 2.27 -3.29
CA ARG A 27 -14.72 2.84 -3.25
C ARG A 27 -14.19 2.87 -1.81
N PRO A 28 -12.98 2.35 -1.57
CA PRO A 28 -12.43 2.34 -0.22
C PRO A 28 -12.16 3.78 0.26
N PRO A 29 -12.26 4.05 1.57
CA PRO A 29 -11.81 5.31 2.12
C PRO A 29 -10.34 5.56 1.75
N THR A 30 -10.00 6.77 1.31
CA THR A 30 -8.63 7.14 0.88
C THR A 30 -7.56 6.78 1.92
N ARG A 31 -7.86 6.91 3.22
CA ARG A 31 -6.97 6.50 4.31
C ARG A 31 -6.66 5.01 4.29
N ALA A 32 -7.69 4.17 4.11
CA ALA A 32 -7.53 2.73 4.03
C ALA A 32 -6.74 2.34 2.78
N LEU A 33 -7.03 2.97 1.63
CA LEU A 33 -6.31 2.74 0.38
C LEU A 33 -4.82 3.06 0.51
N LYS A 34 -4.46 4.26 0.98
CA LYS A 34 -3.06 4.67 1.18
C LYS A 34 -2.31 3.69 2.09
N ARG A 35 -2.94 3.29 3.20
CA ARG A 35 -2.38 2.31 4.14
C ARG A 35 -2.12 0.96 3.46
N SER A 36 -3.11 0.41 2.76
CA SER A 36 -2.96 -0.87 2.05
C SER A 36 -1.84 -0.82 1.00
N LEU A 37 -1.73 0.28 0.26
CA LEU A 37 -0.67 0.46 -0.74
C LEU A 37 0.72 0.53 -0.10
N LEU A 38 0.88 1.25 1.01
CA LEU A 38 2.15 1.34 1.73
C LEU A 38 2.55 0.00 2.36
N VAL A 39 1.58 -0.75 2.89
CA VAL A 39 1.81 -2.12 3.40
C VAL A 39 2.27 -3.03 2.25
N ALA A 40 1.58 -2.98 1.10
CA ALA A 40 1.93 -3.77 -0.07
C ALA A 40 3.37 -3.48 -0.54
N LEU A 41 3.76 -2.20 -0.64
CA LEU A 41 5.12 -1.80 -1.02
C LEU A 41 6.19 -2.34 -0.08
N ARG A 42 5.94 -2.36 1.24
CA ARG A 42 6.86 -2.96 2.22
C ARG A 42 6.95 -4.49 2.10
N CYS A 43 5.86 -5.15 1.75
CA CYS A 43 5.84 -6.61 1.57
C CYS A 43 6.67 -7.07 0.35
N VAL A 44 6.81 -6.20 -0.67
CA VAL A 44 7.54 -6.49 -1.91
C VAL A 44 8.88 -5.76 -1.99
N ASP A 45 9.43 -5.34 -0.85
CA ASP A 45 10.76 -4.71 -0.82
C ASP A 45 11.80 -5.66 -1.45
N PRO A 46 12.67 -5.18 -2.36
CA PRO A 46 13.71 -6.03 -2.95
C PRO A 46 14.63 -6.62 -1.88
N ASP A 47 14.87 -5.91 -0.79
CA ASP A 47 15.61 -6.39 0.37
C ASP A 47 14.70 -7.22 1.28
N SER A 48 15.00 -8.53 1.41
CA SER A 48 14.20 -9.45 2.21
C SER A 48 14.17 -9.09 3.69
N ASP A 49 15.23 -8.46 4.20
CA ASP A 49 15.33 -8.10 5.63
C ASP A 49 14.46 -6.89 5.97
N LYS A 50 14.07 -6.09 4.96
CA LYS A 50 13.12 -4.98 5.11
C LYS A 50 11.66 -5.41 5.05
N ARG A 51 11.37 -6.64 4.61
CA ARG A 51 10.00 -7.14 4.50
C ARG A 51 9.42 -7.41 5.89
N PRO A 52 8.20 -6.94 6.20
CA PRO A 52 7.57 -7.19 7.48
C PRO A 52 7.22 -8.68 7.63
N LYS A 53 7.22 -9.17 8.87
CA LYS A 53 6.61 -10.47 9.21
C LYS A 53 5.09 -10.37 9.07
N MET A 54 4.41 -11.48 8.76
CA MET A 54 2.95 -11.48 8.58
C MET A 54 2.18 -10.93 9.79
N GLY A 55 2.65 -11.16 11.02
CA GLY A 55 2.04 -10.56 12.22
C GLY A 55 2.14 -9.03 12.26
N GLN A 56 3.21 -8.44 11.71
CA GLN A 56 3.32 -6.98 11.54
C GLN A 56 2.39 -6.50 10.42
N VAL A 57 2.27 -7.23 9.32
CA VAL A 57 1.35 -6.90 8.21
C VAL A 57 -0.09 -6.79 8.70
N VAL A 58 -0.57 -7.77 9.47
CA VAL A 58 -1.93 -7.75 10.05
C VAL A 58 -2.14 -6.49 10.90
N ARG A 59 -1.23 -6.23 11.84
CA ARG A 59 -1.28 -5.03 12.70
C ARG A 59 -1.28 -3.74 11.88
N MET A 60 -0.47 -3.66 10.82
CA MET A 60 -0.40 -2.47 9.96
C MET A 60 -1.69 -2.25 9.17
N LEU A 61 -2.41 -3.32 8.80
CA LEU A 61 -3.68 -3.23 8.09
C LEU A 61 -4.86 -2.91 9.03
N GLU A 62 -4.80 -3.40 10.27
CA GLU A 62 -5.81 -3.13 11.31
C GLU A 62 -5.64 -1.76 11.95
N ALA A 63 -4.41 -1.25 12.07
CA ALA A 63 -4.11 0.02 12.73
C ALA A 63 -4.86 1.18 12.07
N GLU A 64 -5.78 1.81 12.80
CA GLU A 64 -6.49 2.99 12.30
C GLU A 64 -5.49 4.09 11.89
N GLU A 65 -4.40 4.27 12.64
CA GLU A 65 -3.31 5.20 12.35
C GLU A 65 -2.08 4.49 11.78
N PHE A 66 -1.75 4.79 10.53
CA PHE A 66 -0.41 4.60 10.02
C PHE A 66 0.40 5.84 10.40
N PRO A 67 1.59 5.73 11.03
CA PRO A 67 2.44 6.88 11.22
C PRO A 67 2.95 7.33 9.85
N LEU A 68 2.19 8.21 9.21
CA LEU A 68 2.65 9.05 8.12
C LEU A 68 3.65 10.00 8.77
N ARG A 69 4.95 9.70 8.65
CA ARG A 69 5.94 10.73 8.87
C ARG A 69 5.80 11.75 7.73
N GLU A 70 5.57 13.00 8.10
CA GLU A 70 5.73 14.18 7.24
C GLU A 70 7.13 14.24 6.64
#